data_AF-A0A916QSV5-F1
#
_entry.id   AF-A0A916QSV5-F1
#
_cell.length_a   1.000
_cell.length_b   1.000
_cell.length_c   1.000
_cell.angle_alpha   90.00
_cell.angle_beta   90.00
_cell.angle_gamma   90.00
#
_symmetry.space_group_name_H-M   'P 1'
#
loop_
_entity.id
_entity.type
_entity.pdbx_description
1 polymer ?
#
loop_
_entity_poly.entity_id
_entity_poly.type
_entity_poly.pdbx_seq_one_letter_code
_entity_poly.pdbx_strand_id
1 'polypeptide(L)'
;MFGIPDDRDIEATGAWHDFGILQKATTAVKEAVPDLLVVVDTCLCEYTSHGNCSYLEVGDLTGRVLNDPTLELLKKTAVSQAQAGMVLYKQLEWV
;
A
#
# COMPACT_ATOMS: atom_id res chain seq x y z
N MET A 1 -9.68 3.30 5.13
CA MET A 1 -9.03 2.29 5.99
C MET A 1 -7.54 2.40 5.78
N PHE A 2 -6.77 2.33 6.87
CA PHE A 2 -5.31 2.35 6.87
C PHE A 2 -4.81 1.01 7.39
N GLY A 3 -3.84 0.41 6.73
CA GLY A 3 -3.32 -0.92 7.08
C GLY A 3 -2.05 -0.80 7.89
N ILE A 4 -1.98 -1.50 9.02
CA ILE A 4 -0.76 -1.59 9.83
C ILE A 4 -0.30 -3.05 9.77
N PRO A 5 0.74 -3.38 8.99
CA PRO A 5 1.27 -4.73 8.91
C PRO A 5 2.18 -5.04 10.11
N ASP A 6 2.30 -6.32 10.45
CA ASP A 6 3.28 -6.79 11.46
C ASP A 6 4.71 -6.68 10.91
N ASP A 7 4.91 -7.08 9.66
CA ASP A 7 6.20 -7.08 8.97
C ASP A 7 6.30 -5.97 7.92
N ARG A 8 7.53 -5.48 7.71
CA ARG A 8 7.85 -4.43 6.74
C ARG A 8 9.12 -4.80 5.98
N ASP A 9 9.16 -4.49 4.70
CA ASP A 9 10.31 -4.78 3.84
C ASP A 9 10.59 -3.60 2.89
N ILE A 10 11.63 -3.67 2.07
CA ILE A 10 11.98 -2.55 1.17
C ILE A 10 11.04 -2.42 -0.04
N GLU A 11 10.35 -3.49 -0.42
CA GLU A 11 9.48 -3.55 -1.60
C GLU A 11 8.00 -3.33 -1.25
N ALA A 12 7.71 -3.01 0.01
CA ALA A 12 6.36 -2.84 0.55
C ALA A 12 5.46 -4.05 0.25
N THR A 13 5.97 -5.28 0.32
CA THR A 13 5.24 -6.49 -0.12
C THR A 13 3.87 -6.62 0.54
N GLY A 14 3.76 -6.26 1.81
CA GLY A 14 2.50 -6.28 2.56
C GLY A 14 1.41 -5.36 2.02
N ALA A 15 1.74 -4.37 1.18
CA ALA A 15 0.78 -3.44 0.58
C ALA A 15 0.00 -4.09 -0.59
N TRP A 16 0.66 -4.96 -1.35
CA TRP A 16 0.14 -5.49 -2.62
C TRP A 16 -0.02 -7.01 -2.66
N HIS A 17 0.54 -7.75 -1.71
CA HIS A 17 0.36 -9.20 -1.62
C HIS A 17 -1.11 -9.58 -1.32
N ASP A 18 -1.59 -10.66 -1.92
CA ASP A 18 -2.99 -11.12 -1.83
C ASP A 18 -3.46 -11.38 -0.38
N PHE A 19 -2.53 -11.67 0.52
CA PHE A 19 -2.79 -11.93 1.94
C PHE A 19 -2.40 -10.76 2.86
N GLY A 20 -2.26 -9.55 2.32
CA GLY A 20 -2.01 -8.33 3.08
C GLY A 20 -3.14 -7.99 4.06
N ILE A 21 -2.83 -7.16 5.05
CA ILE A 21 -3.78 -6.87 6.15
C ILE A 21 -5.03 -6.14 5.66
N LEU A 22 -4.88 -5.22 4.70
CA LEU A 22 -6.01 -4.52 4.11
C LEU A 22 -6.89 -5.48 3.32
N GLN A 23 -6.29 -6.37 2.52
CA GLN A 23 -6.99 -7.38 1.72
C GLN A 23 -7.86 -8.25 2.63
N LYS A 24 -7.28 -8.81 3.70
CA LYS A 24 -8.01 -9.60 4.71
C LYS A 24 -9.12 -8.81 5.39
N ALA A 25 -8.84 -7.56 5.80
CA ALA A 25 -9.83 -6.72 6.44
C ALA A 25 -11.00 -6.38 5.51
N THR A 26 -10.73 -6.08 4.25
CA THR A 26 -11.77 -5.80 3.25
C THR A 26 -12.63 -7.03 2.99
N THR A 27 -12.04 -8.22 2.86
CA THR A 27 -12.81 -9.47 2.73
C THR A 27 -13.76 -9.65 3.91
N ALA A 28 -13.26 -9.53 5.15
CA ALA A 28 -14.09 -9.67 6.34
C ALA A 28 -15.22 -8.61 6.41
N VAL A 29 -14.92 -7.36 6.05
CA VAL A 29 -15.92 -6.28 6.01
C VAL A 29 -16.99 -6.57 4.95
N LYS A 30 -16.59 -7.02 3.75
CA LYS A 30 -17.52 -7.33 2.66
C LYS A 30 -18.36 -8.57 2.93
N GLU A 31 -17.85 -9.54 3.67
CA GLU A 31 -18.63 -10.69 4.14
C GLU A 31 -19.68 -10.26 5.18
N ALA A 32 -19.34 -9.34 6.08
CA ALA A 32 -20.26 -8.86 7.12
C ALA A 32 -21.29 -7.84 6.61
N VAL A 33 -20.87 -6.94 5.71
CA VAL A 33 -21.70 -5.84 5.17
C VAL A 33 -21.37 -5.64 3.68
N PRO A 34 -21.96 -6.45 2.76
CA PRO A 34 -21.59 -6.46 1.34
C PRO A 34 -21.63 -5.10 0.63
N ASP A 35 -22.63 -4.29 0.96
CA ASP A 35 -22.88 -3.00 0.33
C ASP A 35 -22.05 -1.84 0.91
N LEU A 36 -21.29 -2.07 1.99
CA LEU A 36 -20.48 -1.01 2.59
C LEU A 36 -19.34 -0.60 1.64
N LEU A 37 -19.23 0.69 1.35
CA LEU A 37 -18.12 1.22 0.57
C LEU A 37 -16.83 1.18 1.40
N VAL A 38 -15.81 0.47 0.92
CA VAL A 38 -14.49 0.41 1.56
C VAL A 38 -13.53 1.29 0.76
N VAL A 39 -13.19 2.45 1.32
CA VAL A 39 -12.15 3.33 0.79
C VAL A 39 -10.85 3.07 1.53
N VAL A 40 -9.74 2.89 0.82
CA VAL A 40 -8.42 2.60 1.40
C VAL A 40 -7.37 3.60 0.93
N ASP A 41 -6.35 3.79 1.76
CA ASP A 41 -5.19 4.57 1.39
C ASP A 41 -4.22 3.75 0.52
N THR A 42 -3.78 4.31 -0.60
CA THR A 42 -2.80 3.71 -1.51
C THR A 42 -1.42 4.31 -1.23
N CYS A 43 -0.77 3.85 -0.17
CA CYS A 43 0.57 4.30 0.21
C CYS A 43 1.50 3.13 0.57
N LEU A 44 2.79 3.45 0.68
CA LEU A 44 3.85 2.49 0.96
C LEU A 44 4.45 2.67 2.36
N CYS A 45 4.19 3.79 3.06
CA CYS A 45 4.91 4.13 4.29
C CYS A 45 4.70 3.15 5.44
N GLU A 46 3.51 2.57 5.57
CA GLU A 46 3.21 1.58 6.61
C GLU A 46 3.90 0.25 6.35
N TYR A 47 4.29 0.00 5.09
CA TYR A 47 4.77 -1.29 4.60
C TYR A 47 6.26 -1.30 4.31
N THR A 48 6.87 -0.14 4.08
CA THR A 48 8.31 -0.04 3.87
C THR A 48 9.08 -0.12 5.18
N SER A 49 10.20 -0.84 5.18
CA SER A 49 11.12 -0.93 6.34
C SER A 49 11.70 0.43 6.76
N HIS A 50 11.80 1.37 5.82
CA HIS A 50 12.26 2.75 6.05
C HIS A 50 11.12 3.75 6.31
N GLY A 51 9.86 3.33 6.27
CA GLY A 51 8.71 4.17 6.64
C GLY A 51 8.38 5.33 5.70
N ASN A 52 8.89 5.33 4.46
CA ASN A 52 8.64 6.41 3.50
C ASN A 52 7.57 6.01 2.50
N CYS A 53 6.83 7.01 2.01
CA CYS A 53 5.78 6.83 1.00
C CYS A 53 6.31 6.39 -0.38
N SER A 54 7.63 6.47 -0.56
CA SER A 54 8.33 6.26 -1.83
C SER A 54 9.54 5.34 -1.63
N TYR A 55 9.96 4.68 -2.69
CA TYR A 55 11.15 3.84 -2.72
C TYR A 55 12.42 4.69 -2.58
N LEU A 56 13.35 4.25 -1.73
CA LEU A 56 14.64 4.92 -1.50
C LEU A 56 15.79 4.18 -2.20
N GLU A 57 16.76 4.93 -2.71
CA GLU A 57 17.96 4.35 -3.32
C GLU A 57 18.78 3.56 -2.28
N VAL A 58 19.01 2.28 -2.56
CA VAL A 58 19.71 1.37 -1.65
C VAL A 58 21.19 1.74 -1.55
N GLY A 59 21.68 1.93 -0.33
CA GLY A 59 23.09 2.28 -0.06
C GLY A 59 23.38 3.77 -0.16
N ASP A 60 22.39 4.59 -0.52
CA ASP A 60 22.49 6.04 -0.41
C ASP A 60 22.06 6.51 0.99
N LEU A 61 22.93 7.28 1.65
CA LEU A 61 22.67 7.86 2.98
C LEU A 61 21.96 9.22 2.90
N THR A 62 21.78 9.79 1.71
CA THR A 62 21.06 11.06 1.55
C THR A 62 19.54 10.89 1.56
N GLY A 63 19.05 9.65 1.43
CA GLY A 63 17.62 9.35 1.40
C GLY A 63 16.98 9.69 0.06
N ARG A 64 17.72 9.53 -1.05
CA ARG A 64 17.22 9.84 -2.38
C ARG A 64 16.01 8.97 -2.74
N VAL A 65 14.92 9.63 -3.11
CA VAL A 65 13.70 9.00 -3.59
C VAL A 65 13.84 8.63 -5.07
N LEU A 66 13.50 7.39 -5.41
CA LEU A 66 13.40 6.93 -6.80
C LEU A 66 11.94 6.91 -7.24
N ASN A 67 11.58 7.83 -8.13
CA ASN A 67 10.21 8.00 -8.60
C ASN A 67 9.67 6.77 -9.36
N ASP A 68 10.40 6.29 -10.37
CA ASP A 68 9.89 5.22 -11.23
C ASP A 68 9.69 3.89 -10.47
N PRO A 69 10.62 3.44 -9.60
CA PRO A 69 10.36 2.32 -8.71
C PRO A 69 9.16 2.53 -7.77
N THR A 70 8.96 3.76 -7.29
CA THR A 70 7.80 4.11 -6.46
C THR A 70 6.49 3.92 -7.23
N LEU A 71 6.42 4.41 -8.47
CA LEU A 71 5.25 4.28 -9.32
C LEU A 71 4.91 2.80 -9.60
N GLU A 72 5.91 1.95 -9.81
CA GLU A 72 5.68 0.51 -10.00
C GLU A 72 5.11 -0.17 -8.75
N LEU A 73 5.60 0.17 -7.56
CA LEU A 73 5.05 -0.36 -6.30
C LEU A 73 3.64 0.16 -6.00
N LEU A 74 3.38 1.44 -6.23
CA LEU A 74 2.05 2.03 -6.09
C LEU A 74 1.06 1.39 -7.07
N LYS A 75 1.48 1.10 -8.30
CA LYS A 75 0.65 0.40 -9.28
C LYS A 75 0.29 -1.01 -8.83
N LYS A 76 1.26 -1.79 -8.32
CA LYS A 76 0.99 -3.12 -7.75
C LYS A 76 -0.03 -3.03 -6.60
N THR A 77 0.17 -2.06 -5.71
CA THR A 77 -0.72 -1.81 -4.55
C THR A 77 -2.12 -1.45 -5.00
N ALA A 78 -2.26 -0.50 -5.92
CA ALA A 78 -3.54 -0.07 -6.47
C ALA A 78 -4.31 -1.23 -7.13
N VAL A 79 -3.62 -2.06 -7.93
CA VAL A 79 -4.23 -3.23 -8.59
C VAL A 79 -4.72 -4.24 -7.55
N SER A 80 -3.90 -4.58 -6.56
CA SER A 80 -4.27 -5.52 -5.49
C SER A 80 -5.47 -5.02 -4.68
N GLN A 81 -5.46 -3.75 -4.28
CA GLN A 81 -6.57 -3.12 -3.55
C GLN A 81 -7.87 -3.13 -4.37
N ALA A 82 -7.79 -2.80 -5.67
CA ALA A 82 -8.94 -2.84 -6.57
C ALA A 82 -9.49 -4.26 -6.77
N GLN A 83 -8.61 -5.26 -6.92
CA GLN A 83 -9.00 -6.68 -7.03
C GLN A 83 -9.71 -7.20 -5.77
N ALA A 84 -9.34 -6.69 -4.59
CA ALA A 84 -10.01 -6.98 -3.33
C ALA A 84 -11.35 -6.21 -3.14
N GLY A 85 -11.78 -5.41 -4.11
CA GLY A 85 -13.05 -4.69 -4.07
C GLY A 85 -13.03 -3.37 -3.31
N MET A 86 -11.85 -2.76 -3.16
CA MET A 86 -11.67 -1.47 -2.50
C MET A 86 -11.74 -0.30 -3.49
N VAL A 87 -12.15 0.87 -3.00
CA VAL A 87 -11.97 2.14 -3.69
C VAL A 87 -10.68 2.80 -3.22
N LEU A 88 -9.89 3.28 -4.17
CA LEU A 88 -8.56 3.81 -3.93
C LEU A 88 -8.64 5.30 -3.58
N TYR A 89 -7.91 5.69 -2.53
CA TYR A 89 -7.62 7.08 -2.21
C TYR A 89 -6.11 7.27 -2.15
N LYS A 90 -5.62 8.31 -2.83
CA LYS A 90 -4.23 8.75 -2.74
C LYS A 90 -4.21 10.24 -2.48
N GLN A 91 -3.53 10.66 -1.42
CA GLN A 91 -3.18 12.06 -1.25
C GLN A 91 -2.06 12.38 -2.25
N LEU A 92 -2.33 13.24 -3.23
CA LEU A 92 -1.42 13.61 -4.33
C LEU A 92 -0.33 14.61 -3.92
N GLU A 93 -0.10 14.76 -2.64
CA GLU A 93 1.02 15.56 -2.17
C GLU A 93 2.27 14.69 -2.37
N TRP A 94 3.15 15.09 -3.30
CA TRP A 94 4.49 14.52 -3.53
C TRP A 94 4.64 13.32 -4.48
N VAL A 95 3.84 13.23 -5.55
CA VAL A 95 4.30 12.54 -6.80
C VAL A 95 5.02 13.55 -7.69
#